data_AF-A0A9X2C2D2-F1
#
_entry.id   AF-A0A9X2C2D2-F1
#
_cell.length_a   1.000
_cell.length_b   1.000
_cell.length_c   1.000
_cell.angle_alpha   90.00
_cell.angle_beta   90.00
_cell.angle_gamma   90.00
#
_symmetry.space_group_name_H-M   'P 1'
#
loop_
_entity.id
_entity.type
_entity.pdbx_description
1 polymer ?
#
loop_
_entity_poly.entity_id
_entity_poly.type
_entity_poly.pdbx_seq_one_letter_code
_entity_poly.pdbx_strand_id
1 'polypeptide(L)'
;MADAVVDNTSVEPARKPGWVREFWPTILATLLILSSARPGAGFLLPLWLPILLVWFPRMAWLAWRRPARRKAQGIKAVAIVAALAVSAFAHGRYESEARAQAQRVVDAVTAYHVQHGSYPDDLAQVGLDADALRRDWQVRYWTHDGQHRVSYAAEFTVYDGYSYDFDKPGWVYSAE
;
A
#
# COMPACT_ATOMS: atom_id res chain seq x y z
N MET A 1 -50.19 -58.19 -18.23
CA MET A 1 -49.25 -57.49 -17.34
C MET A 1 -48.03 -57.17 -18.18
N ALA A 2 -47.89 -55.91 -18.59
CA ALA A 2 -46.72 -55.43 -19.30
C ALA A 2 -46.00 -54.49 -18.35
N ASP A 3 -44.77 -54.86 -18.00
CA ASP A 3 -43.93 -54.12 -17.06
C ASP A 3 -43.49 -52.79 -17.68
N ALA A 4 -43.87 -51.70 -17.02
CA ALA A 4 -43.35 -50.37 -17.31
C ALA A 4 -41.95 -50.25 -16.69
N VAL A 5 -40.92 -50.39 -17.53
CA VAL A 5 -39.55 -49.99 -17.17
C VAL A 5 -39.52 -48.46 -17.15
N VAL A 6 -39.63 -47.90 -15.94
CA VAL A 6 -39.42 -46.47 -15.68
C VAL A 6 -37.92 -46.21 -15.72
N ASP A 7 -37.42 -45.76 -16.86
CA ASP A 7 -36.07 -45.20 -17.01
C ASP A 7 -36.00 -43.87 -16.26
N ASN A 8 -35.50 -43.93 -15.03
CA ASN A 8 -35.35 -42.79 -14.13
C ASN A 8 -33.92 -42.22 -14.24
N THR A 9 -33.52 -41.82 -15.45
CA THR A 9 -32.29 -41.05 -15.68
C THR A 9 -32.59 -39.56 -15.57
N SER A 10 -32.90 -39.10 -14.36
CA SER A 10 -32.89 -37.67 -14.04
C SER A 10 -31.43 -37.18 -14.05
N VAL A 11 -30.94 -36.78 -15.22
CA VAL A 11 -29.67 -36.07 -15.37
C VAL A 11 -29.83 -34.72 -14.68
N GLU A 12 -29.35 -34.65 -13.44
CA GLU A 12 -29.30 -33.41 -12.66
C GLU A 12 -28.50 -32.38 -13.47
N PRO A 13 -29.08 -31.22 -13.86
CA PRO A 13 -28.34 -30.25 -14.67
C PRO A 13 -27.19 -29.70 -13.83
N ALA A 14 -25.96 -29.99 -14.26
CA ALA A 14 -24.75 -29.49 -13.64
C ALA A 14 -24.89 -27.98 -13.34
N ARG A 15 -25.07 -27.64 -12.06
CA ARG A 15 -25.24 -26.25 -11.61
C ARG A 15 -24.04 -25.46 -12.11
N LYS A 16 -24.25 -24.62 -13.12
CA LYS A 16 -23.23 -23.66 -13.58
C LYS A 16 -22.81 -22.87 -12.34
N PRO A 17 -21.52 -22.86 -11.97
CA PRO A 17 -21.08 -22.07 -10.82
C PRO A 17 -21.54 -20.63 -11.08
N GLY A 18 -22.36 -20.10 -10.16
CA GLY A 18 -22.88 -18.75 -10.29
C GLY A 18 -21.73 -17.77 -10.49
N TRP A 19 -21.92 -16.76 -11.33
CA TRP A 19 -20.93 -15.74 -11.67
C TRP A 19 -20.19 -15.18 -10.42
N VAL A 20 -20.90 -15.04 -9.30
CA VAL A 20 -20.34 -14.65 -7.99
C VAL A 20 -19.23 -15.60 -7.51
N ARG A 21 -19.40 -16.92 -7.61
CA ARG A 21 -18.38 -17.90 -7.19
C ARG A 21 -17.13 -17.86 -8.07
N GLU A 22 -17.28 -17.49 -9.34
CA GLU A 22 -16.14 -17.38 -10.26
C GLU A 22 -15.29 -16.13 -10.01
N PHE A 23 -15.89 -15.03 -9.55
CA PHE A 23 -15.21 -13.76 -9.29
C PHE A 23 -14.79 -13.58 -7.84
N TRP A 24 -15.36 -14.33 -6.90
CA TRP A 24 -15.07 -14.24 -5.46
C TRP A 24 -13.57 -14.20 -5.11
N PRO A 25 -12.70 -15.06 -5.67
CA PRO A 25 -11.27 -15.02 -5.34
C PRO A 25 -10.60 -13.73 -5.82
N THR A 26 -11.02 -13.21 -6.97
CA THR A 26 -10.50 -11.94 -7.51
C THR A 26 -10.98 -10.76 -6.68
N ILE A 27 -12.25 -10.75 -6.28
CA ILE A 27 -12.79 -9.71 -5.40
C ILE A 27 -12.03 -9.69 -4.08
N LEU A 28 -11.81 -10.86 -3.47
CA LEU A 28 -11.07 -10.98 -2.22
C LEU A 28 -9.62 -10.49 -2.38
N ALA A 29 -8.92 -10.90 -3.45
CA ALA A 29 -7.57 -10.45 -3.73
C ALA A 29 -7.50 -8.94 -3.98
N THR A 30 -8.43 -8.37 -4.77
CA THR A 30 -8.53 -6.93 -5.01
C THR A 30 -8.76 -6.17 -3.72
N LEU A 31 -9.71 -6.60 -2.88
CA LEU A 31 -9.97 -5.95 -1.59
C LEU A 31 -8.75 -6.01 -0.67
N LEU A 32 -8.03 -7.13 -0.68
CA LEU A 32 -6.86 -7.29 0.17
C LEU A 32 -5.68 -6.45 -0.31
N ILE A 33 -5.47 -6.31 -1.62
CA ILE A 33 -4.50 -5.36 -2.21
C ILE A 33 -4.89 -3.91 -1.89
N LEU A 34 -6.16 -3.55 -1.99
CA LEU A 34 -6.62 -2.20 -1.65
C LEU A 34 -6.51 -1.92 -0.15
N SER A 35 -6.68 -2.93 0.70
CA SER A 35 -6.49 -2.79 2.15
C SER A 35 -5.04 -2.48 2.54
N SER A 36 -4.07 -2.82 1.68
CA SER A 36 -2.66 -2.46 1.89
C SER A 36 -2.35 -1.01 1.52
N ALA A 37 -3.26 -0.26 0.87
CA ALA A 37 -3.08 1.16 0.53
C ALA A 37 -3.14 2.10 1.76
N ARG A 38 -2.91 1.56 2.96
CA ARG A 38 -2.86 2.32 4.21
C ARG A 38 -1.41 2.73 4.51
N PRO A 39 -1.19 3.88 5.18
CA PRO A 39 0.13 4.29 5.63
C PRO A 39 0.88 3.19 6.38
N GLY A 40 2.15 2.96 6.04
CA GLY A 40 3.01 1.95 6.66
C GLY A 40 2.76 0.50 6.22
N ALA A 41 1.85 0.25 5.27
CA ALA A 41 1.56 -1.09 4.74
C ALA A 41 2.11 -1.30 3.31
N GLY A 42 2.88 -0.34 2.77
CA GLY A 42 3.43 -0.43 1.41
C GLY A 42 4.41 -1.59 1.20
N PHE A 43 5.07 -2.06 2.26
CA PHE A 43 5.91 -3.27 2.24
C PHE A 43 5.13 -4.55 1.84
N LEU A 44 3.80 -4.56 1.91
CA LEU A 44 2.99 -5.68 1.46
C LEU A 44 2.91 -5.77 -0.06
N LEU A 45 3.12 -4.68 -0.80
CA LEU A 45 3.03 -4.69 -2.27
C LEU A 45 4.10 -5.58 -2.93
N PRO A 46 5.39 -5.51 -2.55
CA PRO A 46 6.40 -6.46 -3.03
C PRO A 46 6.04 -7.93 -2.75
N LEU A 47 5.32 -8.22 -1.66
CA LEU A 47 4.91 -9.58 -1.30
C LEU A 47 3.90 -10.18 -2.30
N TRP A 48 3.12 -9.33 -2.98
CA TRP A 48 2.20 -9.76 -4.03
C TRP A 48 2.91 -10.11 -5.34
N LEU A 49 4.08 -9.54 -5.62
CA LEU A 49 4.81 -9.75 -6.87
C LEU A 49 5.01 -11.23 -7.22
N PRO A 50 5.55 -12.11 -6.35
CA PRO A 50 5.76 -13.51 -6.71
C PRO A 50 4.45 -14.25 -7.04
N ILE A 51 3.38 -13.96 -6.29
CA ILE A 51 2.05 -14.57 -6.53
C ILE A 51 1.52 -14.14 -7.90
N LEU A 52 1.62 -12.85 -8.20
CA LEU A 52 1.17 -12.28 -9.47
C LEU A 52 2.01 -12.77 -10.64
N LEU A 53 3.33 -12.91 -10.45
CA LEU A 53 4.27 -13.36 -11.48
C LEU A 53 4.00 -14.80 -11.91
N VAL A 54 3.47 -15.65 -11.04
CA VAL A 54 2.99 -16.99 -11.39
C VAL A 54 1.56 -16.95 -11.95
N TRP A 55 0.71 -16.08 -11.43
CA TRP A 55 -0.71 -16.02 -11.78
C TRP A 55 -0.97 -15.43 -13.16
N PHE A 56 -0.29 -14.35 -13.56
CA PHE A 56 -0.48 -13.70 -14.87
C PHE A 56 -0.15 -14.63 -16.05
N PRO A 57 1.00 -15.34 -16.09
CA PRO A 57 1.30 -16.30 -17.15
C PRO A 57 0.27 -17.44 -17.20
N ARG A 58 -0.16 -17.94 -16.05
CA ARG A 58 -1.20 -18.98 -15.98
C ARG A 58 -2.53 -18.48 -16.55
N MET A 59 -2.92 -17.24 -16.24
CA MET A 59 -4.13 -16.62 -16.78
C MET A 59 -4.02 -16.40 -18.28
N ALA A 60 -2.88 -15.91 -18.78
CA ALA A 60 -2.61 -15.75 -20.21
C ALA A 60 -2.66 -17.09 -20.96
N TRP A 61 -2.08 -18.15 -20.40
CA TRP A 61 -2.12 -19.49 -20.98
C TRP A 61 -3.54 -20.07 -21.04
N LEU A 62 -4.31 -19.92 -19.95
CA LEU A 62 -5.71 -20.33 -19.91
C LEU A 62 -6.58 -19.52 -20.89
N ALA A 63 -6.30 -18.22 -21.03
CA ALA A 63 -6.98 -17.33 -21.98
C ALA A 63 -6.72 -17.75 -23.42
N TRP A 64 -5.48 -18.15 -23.73
CA TRP A 64 -5.14 -18.71 -25.03
C TRP A 64 -5.92 -19.99 -25.29
N ARG A 65 -5.86 -20.97 -24.38
CA ARG A 65 -6.50 -22.30 -24.56
C ARG A 65 -8.03 -22.28 -24.50
N ARG A 66 -8.65 -21.29 -23.84
CA ARG A 66 -10.11 -21.22 -23.65
C ARG A 66 -10.66 -19.85 -24.05
N PRO A 67 -10.83 -19.58 -25.36
CA PRO A 67 -11.25 -18.27 -25.87
C PRO A 67 -12.58 -17.78 -25.29
N ALA A 68 -13.51 -18.69 -24.99
CA ALA A 68 -14.80 -18.38 -24.38
C ALA A 68 -14.69 -17.69 -23.00
N ARG A 69 -13.53 -17.82 -22.30
CA ARG A 69 -13.30 -17.20 -20.99
C ARG A 69 -12.37 -15.98 -21.02
N ARG A 70 -11.88 -15.57 -22.20
CA ARG A 70 -10.93 -14.44 -22.35
C ARG A 70 -11.46 -13.14 -21.74
N LYS A 71 -12.73 -12.80 -21.99
CA LYS A 71 -13.36 -11.59 -21.43
C LYS A 71 -13.35 -11.59 -19.91
N ALA A 72 -13.78 -12.70 -19.28
CA ALA A 72 -13.78 -12.83 -17.83
C ALA A 72 -12.38 -12.76 -17.22
N GLN A 73 -11.39 -13.39 -17.86
CA GLN A 73 -10.00 -13.33 -17.40
C GLN A 73 -9.37 -11.94 -17.59
N GLY A 74 -9.69 -11.25 -18.68
CA GLY A 74 -9.28 -9.87 -18.90
C GLY A 74 -9.81 -8.93 -17.83
N ILE A 75 -11.10 -9.03 -17.48
CA ILE A 75 -11.71 -8.24 -16.39
C ILE A 75 -10.98 -8.51 -15.06
N LYS A 76 -10.70 -9.78 -14.73
CA LYS A 76 -9.98 -10.13 -13.49
C LYS A 76 -8.57 -9.56 -13.47
N ALA A 77 -7.84 -9.64 -14.59
CA ALA A 77 -6.50 -9.08 -14.72
C ALA A 77 -6.54 -7.55 -14.54
N VAL A 78 -7.45 -6.86 -15.25
CA VAL A 78 -7.62 -5.41 -15.13
C VAL A 78 -7.96 -5.00 -13.69
N ALA A 79 -8.85 -5.73 -13.01
CA ALA A 79 -9.21 -5.43 -11.63
C ALA A 79 -8.01 -5.51 -10.66
N ILE A 80 -7.16 -6.52 -10.81
CA ILE A 80 -5.96 -6.68 -9.98
C ILE A 80 -4.89 -5.65 -10.32
N VAL A 81 -4.65 -5.40 -11.61
CA VAL A 81 -3.70 -4.36 -12.05
C VAL A 81 -4.14 -2.98 -11.57
N ALA A 82 -5.43 -2.66 -11.69
CA ALA A 82 -5.98 -1.39 -11.21
C ALA A 82 -5.82 -1.24 -9.70
N ALA A 83 -6.09 -2.32 -8.93
CA ALA A 83 -5.90 -2.31 -7.48
C ALA A 83 -4.44 -2.03 -7.10
N LEU A 84 -3.49 -2.71 -7.74
CA LEU A 84 -2.06 -2.49 -7.53
C LEU A 84 -1.64 -1.07 -7.88
N ALA A 85 -2.12 -0.55 -9.02
CA ALA A 85 -1.80 0.80 -9.46
C ALA A 85 -2.33 1.85 -8.49
N VAL A 86 -3.56 1.69 -7.99
CA VAL A 86 -4.15 2.58 -6.97
C VAL A 86 -3.36 2.52 -5.68
N SER A 87 -3.02 1.33 -5.17
CA SER A 87 -2.23 1.18 -3.95
C SER A 87 -0.83 1.80 -4.12
N ALA A 88 -0.13 1.52 -5.22
CA ALA A 88 1.19 2.10 -5.50
C ALA A 88 1.14 3.63 -5.60
N PHE A 89 0.11 4.19 -6.25
CA PHE A 89 -0.10 5.63 -6.32
C PHE A 89 -0.37 6.24 -4.93
N ALA A 90 -1.17 5.57 -4.09
CA ALA A 90 -1.43 6.01 -2.73
C ALA A 90 -0.15 6.09 -1.89
N HIS A 91 0.70 5.06 -1.93
CA HIS A 91 1.97 5.06 -1.21
C HIS A 91 2.95 6.13 -1.74
N GLY A 92 3.07 6.28 -3.07
CA GLY A 92 3.93 7.32 -3.64
C GLY A 92 3.47 8.73 -3.29
N ARG A 93 2.15 8.95 -3.24
CA ARG A 93 1.58 10.21 -2.76
C ARG A 93 1.87 10.43 -1.28
N TYR A 94 1.66 9.40 -0.46
CA TYR A 94 1.93 9.47 0.97
C TYR A 94 3.40 9.79 1.27
N GLU A 95 4.34 9.12 0.62
CA GLU A 95 5.78 9.38 0.76
C GLU A 95 6.14 10.81 0.39
N SER A 96 5.60 11.32 -0.73
CA SER A 96 5.80 12.71 -1.15
C SER A 96 5.24 13.71 -0.14
N GLU A 97 4.06 13.43 0.43
CA GLU A 97 3.45 14.31 1.42
C GLU A 97 4.19 14.24 2.76
N ALA A 98 4.55 13.06 3.25
CA ALA A 98 5.37 12.88 4.45
C ALA A 98 6.70 13.63 4.34
N ARG A 99 7.35 13.56 3.18
CA ARG A 99 8.55 14.35 2.90
C ARG A 99 8.29 15.86 2.99
N ALA A 100 7.22 16.36 2.36
CA ALA A 100 6.87 17.77 2.39
C ALA A 100 6.55 18.25 3.83
N GLN A 101 5.89 17.42 4.63
CA GLN A 101 5.59 17.68 6.03
C GLN A 101 6.86 17.73 6.89
N ALA A 102 7.76 16.76 6.69
CA ALA A 102 9.03 16.74 7.38
C ALA A 102 9.89 17.96 7.03
N GLN A 103 9.87 18.40 5.76
CA GLN A 103 10.55 19.63 5.34
C GLN A 103 9.93 20.87 6.01
N ARG A 104 8.60 20.95 6.14
CA ARG A 104 7.96 22.03 6.90
C ARG A 104 8.44 22.12 8.35
N VAL A 105 8.65 20.97 9.00
CA VAL A 105 9.22 20.94 10.35
C VAL A 105 10.65 21.50 10.34
N VAL A 106 11.49 21.05 9.40
CA VAL A 106 12.87 21.55 9.25
C VAL A 106 12.89 23.06 9.06
N ASP A 107 12.04 23.59 8.17
CA ASP A 107 11.99 25.02 7.87
C ASP A 107 11.55 25.83 9.10
N ALA A 108 10.52 25.35 9.83
CA ALA A 108 10.01 26.01 11.03
C ALA A 108 11.04 26.02 12.18
N VAL A 109 11.68 24.87 12.43
CA VAL A 109 12.72 24.72 13.45
C VAL A 109 13.95 25.58 13.10
N THR A 110 14.34 25.63 11.83
CA THR A 110 15.44 26.48 11.36
C THR A 110 15.11 27.96 11.54
N ALA A 111 13.89 28.37 11.19
CA ALA A 111 13.46 29.76 11.38
C ALA A 111 13.44 30.15 12.86
N TYR A 112 13.00 29.26 13.75
CA TYR A 112 13.04 29.47 15.19
C TYR A 112 14.47 29.65 15.70
N HIS A 113 15.40 28.80 15.24
CA HIS A 113 16.82 28.88 15.58
C HIS A 113 17.44 30.20 15.14
N VAL A 114 17.14 30.67 13.93
CA VAL A 114 17.63 31.98 13.44
C VAL A 114 17.10 33.14 14.29
N GLN A 115 15.87 33.05 14.79
CA GLN A 115 15.24 34.12 15.57
C GLN A 115 15.66 34.13 17.05
N HIS A 116 15.85 32.97 17.67
CA HIS A 116 16.06 32.84 19.12
C HIS A 116 17.48 32.41 19.49
N GLY A 117 18.28 31.93 18.54
CA GLY A 117 19.62 31.39 18.77
C GLY A 117 19.65 29.98 19.36
N SER A 118 18.49 29.37 19.63
CA SER A 118 18.33 28.00 20.12
C SER A 118 17.27 27.25 19.31
N TYR A 119 17.36 25.93 19.26
CA TYR A 119 16.29 25.10 18.69
C TYR A 119 15.11 25.02 19.67
N PRO A 120 13.88 24.80 19.16
CA PRO A 120 12.72 24.64 20.03
C PRO A 120 12.79 23.30 20.77
N ASP A 121 12.38 23.28 22.04
CA ASP A 121 12.30 22.03 22.81
C ASP A 121 11.15 21.15 22.33
N ASP A 122 10.10 21.77 21.79
CA ASP A 122 8.89 21.13 21.30
C ASP A 122 8.38 21.81 20.02
N LEU A 123 7.65 21.06 19.20
CA LEU A 123 7.10 21.59 17.95
C LEU A 123 5.95 22.60 18.16
N ALA A 124 5.33 22.65 19.35
CA ALA A 124 4.28 23.62 19.63
C ALA A 124 4.84 25.05 19.74
N GLN A 125 6.11 25.23 20.13
CA GLN A 125 6.81 26.52 20.08
C GLN A 125 6.90 27.11 18.67
N VAL A 126 6.86 26.27 17.65
CA VAL A 126 6.82 26.69 16.23
C VAL A 126 5.43 26.52 15.61
N GLY A 127 4.39 26.32 16.43
CA GLY A 127 3.00 26.21 15.99
C GLY A 127 2.65 24.92 15.26
N LEU A 128 3.43 23.85 15.45
CA LEU A 128 3.22 22.55 14.83
C LEU A 128 2.76 21.49 15.85
N ASP A 129 1.73 20.71 15.49
CA ASP A 129 1.25 19.60 16.32
C ASP A 129 2.06 18.34 16.01
N ALA A 130 2.97 17.98 16.92
CA ALA A 130 3.82 16.80 16.81
C ALA A 130 3.03 15.48 16.75
N ASP A 131 1.89 15.40 17.45
CA ASP A 131 1.08 14.19 17.48
C ASP A 131 0.29 14.02 16.18
N ALA A 132 -0.24 15.10 15.61
CA ALA A 132 -0.84 15.06 14.27
C ALA A 132 0.19 14.66 13.21
N LEU A 133 1.38 15.27 13.23
CA LEU A 133 2.47 14.94 12.31
C LEU A 133 2.89 13.46 12.39
N ARG A 134 2.95 12.91 13.61
CA ARG A 134 3.29 11.50 13.82
C ARG A 134 2.19 10.55 13.38
N ARG A 135 0.92 10.86 13.66
CA ARG A 135 -0.22 10.00 13.29
C ARG A 135 -0.46 10.00 11.80
N ASP A 136 -0.43 11.17 11.18
CA ASP A 136 -0.91 11.35 9.81
C ASP A 136 0.20 11.14 8.78
N TRP A 137 1.47 11.39 9.16
CA TRP A 137 2.61 11.40 8.24
C TRP A 137 3.82 10.62 8.75
N GLN A 138 3.73 10.03 9.95
CA GLN A 138 4.85 9.35 10.61
C GLN A 138 6.10 10.24 10.73
N VAL A 139 5.91 11.56 10.79
CA VAL A 139 6.98 12.52 11.01
C VAL A 139 7.25 12.63 12.50
N ARG A 140 8.53 12.58 12.89
CA ARG A 140 8.97 12.72 14.28
C ARG A 140 10.03 13.80 14.39
N TYR A 141 9.91 14.63 15.41
CA TYR A 141 10.96 15.51 15.88
C TYR A 141 11.41 15.05 17.26
N TRP A 142 12.72 14.98 17.48
CA TRP A 142 13.27 14.62 18.78
C TRP A 142 14.70 15.16 18.93
N THR A 143 15.19 15.10 20.16
CA THR A 143 16.56 15.46 20.50
C THR A 143 17.29 14.23 21.02
N HIS A 144 18.50 13.98 20.54
CA HIS A 144 19.37 12.90 21.00
C HIS A 144 20.79 13.45 21.17
N ASP A 145 21.36 13.29 22.36
CA ASP A 145 22.69 13.82 22.72
C ASP A 145 22.86 15.33 22.41
N GLY A 146 21.81 16.12 22.62
CA GLY A 146 21.79 17.56 22.31
C GLY A 146 21.61 17.89 20.84
N GLN A 147 21.56 16.90 19.96
CA GLN A 147 21.31 17.07 18.53
C GLN A 147 19.83 16.97 18.24
N HIS A 148 19.28 17.99 17.61
CA HIS A 148 17.89 17.99 17.14
C HIS A 148 17.82 17.22 15.82
N ARG A 149 16.78 16.40 15.65
CA ARG A 149 16.58 15.58 14.46
C ARG A 149 15.11 15.55 14.06
N VAL A 150 14.88 15.45 12.76
CA VAL A 150 13.57 15.17 12.16
C VAL A 150 13.67 13.86 11.41
N SER A 151 12.66 12.99 11.46
CA SER A 151 12.54 11.88 10.52
C SER A 151 11.13 11.67 10.02
N TYR A 152 11.03 10.93 8.93
CA TYR A 152 9.79 10.33 8.44
C TYR A 152 10.08 8.91 7.96
N ALA A 153 9.09 8.03 8.03
CA ALA A 153 9.21 6.63 7.62
C ALA A 153 9.21 6.48 6.10
N ALA A 154 9.95 5.50 5.59
CA ALA A 154 9.85 5.04 4.20
C ALA A 154 8.66 4.08 4.06
N GLU A 155 7.94 4.17 2.95
CA GLU A 155 6.64 3.50 2.82
C GLU A 155 6.73 2.06 2.29
N PHE A 156 7.82 1.74 1.56
CA PHE A 156 8.00 0.45 0.89
C PHE A 156 8.88 -0.54 1.65
N THR A 157 9.52 -0.10 2.73
CA THR A 157 10.43 -0.90 3.52
C THR A 157 10.10 -0.74 5.00
N VAL A 158 10.15 -1.85 5.73
CA VAL A 158 9.83 -1.86 7.16
C VAL A 158 11.02 -1.30 7.92
N TYR A 159 10.79 -0.36 8.85
CA TYR A 159 11.80 0.28 9.72
C TYR A 159 12.78 1.24 9.05
N ASP A 160 12.72 1.38 7.73
CA ASP A 160 13.50 2.40 7.05
C ASP A 160 12.86 3.78 7.21
N GLY A 161 13.71 4.80 7.19
CA GLY A 161 13.27 6.18 7.20
C GLY A 161 14.33 7.12 6.68
N TYR A 162 13.95 8.37 6.60
CA TYR A 162 14.88 9.46 6.32
C TYR A 162 14.96 10.33 7.54
N SER A 163 16.18 10.66 7.95
CA SER A 163 16.44 11.60 9.03
C SER A 163 17.14 12.85 8.50
N TYR A 164 16.80 14.00 9.07
CA TYR A 164 17.50 15.26 8.90
C TYR A 164 18.20 15.61 10.20
N ASP A 165 19.51 15.87 10.10
CA ASP A 165 20.34 16.37 11.19
C ASP A 165 20.57 17.88 10.97
N PHE A 166 20.25 18.69 11.97
CA PHE A 166 20.46 20.14 11.86
C PHE A 166 21.93 20.54 11.98
N ASP A 167 22.78 19.71 12.60
CA ASP A 167 24.23 19.94 12.68
C ASP A 167 24.93 19.61 11.36
N LYS A 168 24.38 18.62 10.62
CA LYS A 168 24.86 18.18 9.30
C LYS A 168 23.73 18.29 8.29
N PRO A 169 23.46 19.50 7.76
CA PRO A 169 22.28 19.77 6.96
C PRO A 169 22.24 18.87 5.74
N GLY A 170 21.28 17.95 5.74
CA GLY A 170 21.16 16.93 4.72
C GLY A 170 20.21 15.84 5.17
N TRP A 171 19.46 15.30 4.21
CA TRP A 171 18.62 14.14 4.46
C TRP A 171 19.46 12.87 4.31
N VAL A 172 19.55 12.11 5.38
CA VAL A 172 20.26 10.84 5.45
C VAL A 172 19.23 9.72 5.51
N TYR A 173 19.36 8.75 4.61
CA TYR A 173 18.58 7.53 4.67
C TYR A 173 19.13 6.63 5.78
N SER A 174 18.24 6.15 6.65
CA SER A 174 18.56 5.22 7.71
C SER A 174 17.76 3.95 7.48
N ALA A 175 18.46 2.82 7.33
CA ALA A 175 17.88 1.50 7.44
C ALA A 175 18.18 0.99 8.84
N GLU A 176 17.14 0.75 9.65
CA GLU A 176 17.26 0.16 10.99
C GLU A 176 17.17 -1.36 10.95
#